data_AF-A0A2A9KLI6-F1
#
_entry.id   AF-A0A2A9KLI6-F1
#
_cell.length_a   1.000
_cell.length_b   1.000
_cell.length_c   1.000
_cell.angle_alpha   90.00
_cell.angle_beta   90.00
_cell.angle_gamma   90.00
#
_symmetry.space_group_name_H-M   'P 1'
#
loop_
_entity.id
_entity.type
_entity.pdbx_description
1 polymer ?
#
loop_
_entity_poly.entity_id
_entity_poly.type
_entity_poly.pdbx_seq_one_letter_code
_entity_poly.pdbx_strand_id
1 'polypeptide(L)'
;MARNKTLYLYNDTKRAQEWTIYSEGIIREAYKMGQTRKSLTISLSSNATIKFEVDGAVYLTATYAYITGSWTSHTDTPKEISCAASQSAVNVTSGYAPE
;
A
#
# COMPACT_ATOMS: atom_id res chain seq x y z
N MET A 1 -14.34 14.29 10.80
CA MET A 1 -13.16 14.05 11.66
C MET A 1 -12.20 13.11 10.93
N ALA A 2 -10.91 13.44 10.81
CA ALA A 2 -9.97 12.56 10.12
C ALA A 2 -9.80 11.22 10.88
N ARG A 3 -9.65 10.12 10.15
CA ARG A 3 -9.41 8.78 10.68
C ARG A 3 -7.99 8.36 10.38
N ASN A 4 -7.23 8.04 11.42
CA ASN A 4 -5.87 7.54 11.24
C ASN A 4 -5.92 6.06 10.84
N LYS A 5 -5.17 5.72 9.80
CA LYS A 5 -4.98 4.35 9.31
C LYS A 5 -3.50 4.09 9.15
N THR A 6 -3.07 2.88 9.43
CA THR A 6 -1.67 2.49 9.28
C THR A 6 -1.51 1.60 8.06
N LEU A 7 -0.60 1.94 7.16
CA LEU A 7 -0.19 1.06 6.06
C LEU A 7 1.06 0.33 6.49
N TYR A 8 1.06 -0.99 6.35
CA TYR A 8 2.21 -1.85 6.54
C TYR A 8 2.65 -2.36 5.17
N LEU A 9 3.92 -2.14 4.85
CA LEU A 9 4.57 -2.65 3.65
C LEU A 9 5.55 -3.73 4.08
N TYR A 10 5.50 -4.85 3.37
CA TYR A 10 6.45 -5.94 3.53
C TYR A 10 6.98 -6.34 2.16
N ASN A 11 8.29 -6.19 1.98
CA ASN A 11 8.99 -6.78 0.85
C ASN A 11 9.59 -8.11 1.32
N ASP A 12 9.06 -9.22 0.82
CA ASP A 12 9.55 -10.56 1.14
C ASP A 12 10.73 -10.97 0.26
N THR A 13 11.07 -10.17 -0.75
CA THR A 13 12.12 -10.47 -1.71
C THR A 13 13.51 -10.16 -1.12
N LYS A 14 14.51 -10.97 -1.48
CA LYS A 14 15.91 -10.75 -1.07
C LYS A 14 16.57 -9.55 -1.77
N ARG A 15 15.86 -8.85 -2.66
CA ARG A 15 16.37 -7.72 -3.44
C ARG A 15 15.78 -6.41 -2.91
N ALA A 16 16.54 -5.33 -3.02
CA ALA A 16 16.03 -4.01 -2.73
C ALA A 16 15.10 -3.56 -3.87
N GLN A 17 13.86 -3.21 -3.52
CA GLN A 17 12.85 -2.69 -4.44
C GLN A 17 12.54 -1.25 -4.10
N GLU A 18 12.25 -0.44 -5.12
CA GLU A 18 11.73 0.90 -4.93
C GLU A 18 10.22 0.84 -4.81
N TRP A 19 9.69 1.25 -3.66
CA TRP A 19 8.26 1.32 -3.41
C TRP A 19 7.82 2.75 -3.42
N THR A 20 6.83 3.08 -4.22
CA THR A 20 6.16 4.38 -4.19
C THR A 20 4.73 4.21 -3.72
N ILE A 21 4.37 4.91 -2.66
CA ILE A 21 3.00 4.93 -2.12
C ILE A 21 2.43 6.30 -2.42
N TYR A 22 1.34 6.30 -3.18
CA TYR A 22 0.75 7.52 -3.67
C TYR A 22 -0.76 7.55 -3.44
N SER A 23 -1.24 8.67 -2.91
CA SER A 23 -2.65 9.01 -2.85
C SER A 23 -2.80 10.51 -2.94
N GLU A 24 -3.56 10.97 -3.93
CA GLU A 24 -3.72 12.39 -4.22
C GLU A 24 -4.20 13.18 -3.00
N GLY A 25 -3.46 14.22 -2.62
CA GLY A 25 -3.79 15.07 -1.46
C GLY A 25 -3.59 14.41 -0.09
N ILE A 26 -3.05 13.19 -0.02
CA ILE A 26 -2.89 12.42 1.24
C ILE A 26 -1.44 12.02 1.49
N ILE A 27 -0.79 11.36 0.52
CA ILE A 27 0.58 10.86 0.66
C ILE A 27 1.27 10.75 -0.69
N ARG A 28 2.57 11.03 -0.74
CA ARG A 28 3.46 10.67 -1.85
C ARG A 28 4.84 10.40 -1.29
N GLU A 29 5.11 9.14 -1.01
CA GLU A 29 6.35 8.71 -0.37
C GLU A 29 7.00 7.61 -1.18
N ALA A 30 8.33 7.67 -1.30
CA ALA A 30 9.13 6.65 -1.98
C ALA A 30 10.15 6.06 -1.01
N TYR A 31 10.26 4.73 -0.99
CA TYR A 31 11.14 3.99 -0.10
C TYR A 31 11.91 2.92 -0.87
N LYS A 32 13.22 2.83 -0.62
CA LYS A 32 14.00 1.68 -1.05
C LYS A 32 13.99 0.63 0.07
N MET A 33 13.38 -0.54 -0.18
CA MET A 33 13.17 -1.59 0.82
C MET A 33 13.77 -2.91 0.38
N GLY A 34 14.64 -3.52 1.20
CA GLY A 34 15.01 -4.95 1.09
C GLY A 34 14.04 -5.84 1.88
N GLN A 35 14.49 -6.96 2.46
CA GLN A 35 13.68 -7.81 3.37
C GLN A 35 13.38 -7.14 4.72
N THR A 36 12.58 -6.08 4.67
CA THR A 36 12.27 -5.24 5.82
C THR A 36 10.81 -4.83 5.76
N ARG A 37 10.23 -4.63 6.95
CA ARG A 37 8.88 -4.09 7.10
C ARG A 37 8.96 -2.58 7.25
N LYS A 38 8.10 -1.84 6.55
CA LYS A 38 7.86 -0.42 6.78
C LYS A 38 6.41 -0.21 7.21
N SER A 39 6.20 0.82 8.02
CA SER A 39 4.87 1.24 8.43
C SER A 39 4.76 2.75 8.33
N LEU A 40 3.61 3.23 7.88
CA LEU A 40 3.30 4.65 7.85
C LEU A 40 1.86 4.87 8.32
N THR A 41 1.60 6.02 8.92
CA THR A 41 0.25 6.40 9.34
C THR A 41 -0.25 7.54 8.45
N ILE A 42 -1.43 7.35 7.88
CA ILE A 42 -2.14 8.36 7.08
C ILE A 42 -3.41 8.80 7.81
N SER A 43 -3.77 10.06 7.63
CA SER A 43 -5.01 10.64 8.15
C SER A 43 -6.00 10.81 7.00
N LEU A 44 -7.11 10.07 7.04
CA LEU A 44 -8.13 10.06 6.00
C LEU A 44 -9.37 10.83 6.44
N SER A 45 -9.71 11.90 5.73
CA SER A 45 -10.89 12.72 5.98
C SER A 45 -12.06 12.45 5.01
N SER A 46 -11.81 11.67 3.96
CA SER A 46 -12.75 11.35 2.87
C SER A 46 -12.40 10.00 2.24
N ASN A 47 -13.12 9.61 1.18
CA ASN A 47 -12.74 8.44 0.40
C ASN A 47 -11.34 8.65 -0.18
N ALA A 48 -10.54 7.60 -0.18
CA ALA A 48 -9.15 7.68 -0.63
C ALA A 48 -8.81 6.48 -1.51
N THR A 49 -8.04 6.73 -2.55
CA THR A 49 -7.44 5.67 -3.37
C THR A 49 -5.93 5.77 -3.21
N ILE A 50 -5.32 4.67 -2.76
CA ILE A 50 -3.90 4.56 -2.48
C ILE A 50 -3.32 3.55 -3.46
N LYS A 51 -2.36 4.01 -4.25
CA LYS A 51 -1.60 3.20 -5.19
C LYS A 51 -0.28 2.80 -4.54
N PHE A 52 0.04 1.53 -4.69
CA PHE A 52 1.30 0.94 -4.28
C PHE A 52 2.02 0.54 -5.55
N GLU A 53 3.06 1.31 -5.84
CA GLU A 53 3.95 1.12 -6.96
C GLU A 53 5.23 0.43 -6.48
N VAL A 54 5.72 -0.51 -7.28
CA VAL A 54 7.00 -1.20 -7.06
C VAL A 54 7.83 -1.03 -8.32
N ASP A 55 9.05 -0.54 -8.23
CA ASP A 55 9.97 -0.34 -9.37
C ASP A 55 9.31 0.40 -10.57
N GLY A 56 8.40 1.34 -10.30
CA GLY A 56 7.76 2.22 -11.29
C GLY A 56 6.47 1.70 -11.93
N ALA A 57 5.98 0.50 -11.58
CA ALA A 57 4.67 0.01 -12.00
C ALA A 57 3.68 -0.04 -10.82
N VAL A 58 2.40 0.23 -11.07
CA VAL A 58 1.34 0.10 -10.05
C VAL A 58 0.94 -1.38 -9.98
N TYR A 59 1.08 -1.98 -8.81
CA TYR A 59 0.74 -3.40 -8.61
C TYR A 59 -0.51 -3.59 -7.77
N LEU A 60 -0.79 -2.64 -6.88
CA LEU A 60 -1.93 -2.70 -5.98
C LEU A 60 -2.55 -1.32 -5.84
N THR A 61 -3.87 -1.28 -5.93
CA THR A 61 -4.69 -0.12 -5.62
C THR A 61 -5.61 -0.47 -4.45
N ALA A 62 -5.47 0.20 -3.32
CA ALA A 62 -6.37 0.09 -2.17
C ALA A 62 -7.31 1.30 -2.12
N THR A 63 -8.62 1.07 -2.00
CA THR A 63 -9.62 2.13 -1.89
C THR A 63 -10.29 2.08 -0.52
N TYR A 64 -10.33 3.23 0.15
CA TYR A 64 -11.00 3.43 1.43
C TYR A 64 -12.34 4.12 1.22
N ALA A 65 -13.41 3.48 1.70
CA ALA A 65 -14.73 4.09 1.80
C ALA A 65 -14.90 4.70 3.20
N TYR A 66 -14.92 6.04 3.28
CA TYR A 66 -14.97 6.75 4.56
C TYR A 66 -16.26 6.53 5.33
N ILE A 67 -17.41 6.50 4.63
CA ILE A 67 -18.73 6.33 5.24
C ILE A 67 -18.81 5.02 6.02
N THR A 68 -18.46 3.90 5.37
CA THR A 68 -18.50 2.56 5.98
C THR A 68 -17.25 2.19 6.75
N GLY A 69 -16.16 2.94 6.56
CA GLY A 69 -14.86 2.65 7.14
C GLY A 69 -14.19 1.39 6.59
N SER A 70 -14.58 0.97 5.38
CA SER A 70 -14.14 -0.27 4.76
C SER A 70 -13.04 -0.04 3.73
N TRP A 71 -12.20 -1.06 3.55
CA TRP A 71 -11.20 -1.10 2.50
C TRP A 71 -11.60 -2.10 1.43
N THR A 72 -11.34 -1.75 0.18
CA THR A 72 -11.30 -2.67 -0.95
C THR A 72 -9.93 -2.58 -1.61
N SER A 73 -9.54 -3.60 -2.34
CA SER A 73 -8.26 -3.60 -3.04
C SER A 73 -8.37 -4.30 -4.39
N HIS A 74 -7.60 -3.82 -5.35
CA HIS A 74 -7.42 -4.42 -6.66
C HIS A 74 -5.93 -4.61 -6.93
N THR A 75 -5.55 -5.81 -7.35
CA THR A 75 -4.19 -6.14 -7.77
C THR A 75 -4.15 -6.20 -9.29
N ASP A 76 -3.41 -5.29 -9.92
CA ASP A 76 -3.26 -5.23 -11.38
C ASP A 76 -2.34 -6.34 -11.92
N THR A 77 -1.51 -6.94 -11.05
CA THR A 77 -0.65 -8.09 -11.37
C THR A 77 -1.04 -9.33 -10.57
N PRO A 78 -1.33 -10.48 -11.22
CA PRO A 78 -2.13 -11.52 -10.60
C PRO A 78 -1.44 -12.43 -9.57
N LYS A 79 -0.12 -12.34 -9.30
CA LYS A 79 0.56 -13.43 -8.54
C LYS A 79 1.56 -13.06 -7.47
N GLU A 80 1.99 -11.79 -7.36
CA GLU A 80 3.20 -11.48 -6.58
C GLU A 80 3.00 -10.42 -5.51
N ILE A 81 1.84 -9.74 -5.48
CA ILE A 81 1.49 -8.80 -4.41
C ILE A 81 0.15 -9.19 -3.80
N SER A 82 0.11 -9.25 -2.47
CA SER A 82 -1.08 -9.55 -1.68
C SER A 82 -1.44 -8.38 -0.78
N CYS A 83 -2.73 -8.17 -0.59
CA CYS A 83 -3.28 -7.12 0.27
C CYS A 83 -4.25 -7.72 1.28
N ALA A 84 -4.00 -7.44 2.56
CA ALA A 84 -4.89 -7.78 3.65
C ALA A 84 -5.25 -6.51 4.41
N ALA A 85 -6.49 -6.04 4.24
CA ALA A 85 -6.98 -4.86 4.92
C ALA A 85 -7.87 -5.23 6.11
N SER A 86 -7.64 -4.54 7.21
CA SER A 86 -8.48 -4.51 8.41
C SER A 86 -9.09 -3.12 8.55
N GLN A 87 -10.05 -2.94 9.47
CA GLN A 87 -10.67 -1.63 9.69
C GLN A 87 -9.64 -0.53 9.95
N SER A 88 -8.52 -0.82 10.64
CA SER A 88 -7.54 0.19 11.07
C SER A 88 -6.23 0.19 10.29
N ALA A 89 -5.95 -0.86 9.52
CA ALA A 89 -4.69 -1.01 8.82
C ALA A 89 -4.81 -1.75 7.50
N VAL A 90 -3.94 -1.41 6.55
CA VAL A 90 -3.74 -2.16 5.30
C VAL A 90 -2.37 -2.80 5.34
N ASN A 91 -2.29 -4.11 5.12
CA ASN A 91 -1.03 -4.84 4.99
C ASN A 91 -0.83 -5.20 3.52
N VAL A 92 0.31 -4.81 2.98
CA VAL A 92 0.72 -5.10 1.61
C VAL A 92 2.01 -5.90 1.65
N THR A 93 2.00 -7.07 1.04
CA THR A 93 3.16 -7.95 0.93
C THR A 93 3.50 -8.15 -0.53
N SER A 94 4.75 -7.90 -0.92
CA SER A 94 5.29 -8.26 -2.23
C SER A 94 6.27 -9.42 -2.13
N GLY A 95 6.05 -10.43 -2.97
CA GLY A 95 7.02 -11.43 -3.37
C GLY A 95 7.60 -11.19 -4.77
N TYR A 96 7.29 -10.05 -5.41
CA TYR A 96 7.70 -9.74 -6.78
C TYR A 96 9.21 -9.70 -6.92
N ALA A 97 9.80 -10.62 -7.67
CA ALA A 97 11.22 -10.60 -8.00
C ALA A 97 11.36 -10.33 -9.50
N PRO A 98 11.64 -9.08 -9.94
CA PRO A 98 12.01 -8.85 -11.32
C PRO A 98 13.29 -9.64 -11.59
N GLU A 99 13.26 -10.57 -12.55
CA GLU A 99 14.39 -11.45 -12.91
C GLU A 99 15.64 -10.64 -13.24
#